data_AF-A0A520N0H4-F1
#
_entry.id   AF-A0A520N0H4-F1
#
_cell.length_a   1.000
_cell.length_b   1.000
_cell.length_c   1.000
_cell.angle_alpha   90.00
_cell.angle_beta   90.00
_cell.angle_gamma   90.00
#
_symmetry.space_group_name_H-M   'P 1'
#
loop_
_entity.id
_entity.type
_entity.pdbx_description
1 polymer ?
#
loop_
_entity_poly.entity_id
_entity_poly.type
_entity_poly.pdbx_seq_one_letter_code
_entity_poly.pdbx_strand_id
1 'polypeptide(L)'
;MSEEIKGFFKTYTEFVTKVTSNPSIDLNELKNSFDEIEKKSDIKTPRLLTAALGLGSETGEFVEIVKKMFLQGKPPSEDNIFHMKRELGDIMWYWVTACAALNLDPYEVISENQEKLAARYGEQFEIERSEVRKEGDL
;
A
#
# COMPACT_ATOMS: atom_id res chain seq x y z
N MET A 1 -38.62 12.37 -5.59
CA MET A 1 -37.20 12.39 -5.19
C MET A 1 -36.63 10.99 -4.93
N SER A 2 -37.35 10.06 -4.28
CA SER A 2 -36.80 8.72 -3.97
C SER A 2 -36.63 7.78 -5.18
N GLU A 3 -37.54 7.79 -6.16
CA GLU A 3 -37.45 6.90 -7.33
C GLU A 3 -36.37 7.33 -8.34
N GLU A 4 -36.25 8.63 -8.57
CA GLU A 4 -35.22 9.19 -9.47
C GLU A 4 -33.81 8.89 -8.94
N ILE A 5 -33.57 9.06 -7.63
CA ILE A 5 -32.30 8.71 -6.98
C ILE A 5 -32.02 7.19 -7.10
N LYS A 6 -33.04 6.35 -6.87
CA LYS A 6 -32.88 4.89 -7.04
C LYS A 6 -32.57 4.52 -8.49
N GLY A 7 -33.22 5.17 -9.45
CA GLY A 7 -32.97 5.00 -10.89
C GLY A 7 -31.54 5.39 -11.27
N PHE A 8 -31.04 6.50 -10.72
CA PHE A 8 -29.65 6.93 -10.90
C PHE A 8 -28.67 5.87 -10.37
N PHE A 9 -28.79 5.45 -9.11
CA PHE A 9 -27.85 4.49 -8.53
C PHE A 9 -27.90 3.12 -9.20
N LYS A 10 -29.07 2.68 -9.70
CA LYS A 10 -29.15 1.47 -10.53
C LYS A 10 -28.34 1.62 -11.81
N THR A 11 -28.57 2.71 -12.55
CA THR A 11 -27.87 2.99 -13.81
C THR A 11 -26.35 3.10 -13.59
N TYR A 12 -25.95 3.81 -12.53
CA TYR A 12 -24.56 3.95 -12.16
C TYR A 12 -23.93 2.61 -11.76
N THR A 13 -24.64 1.77 -11.01
CA THR A 13 -24.16 0.42 -10.62
C THR A 13 -23.95 -0.44 -11.87
N GLU A 14 -24.90 -0.45 -12.81
CA GLU A 14 -24.74 -1.17 -14.08
C GLU A 14 -23.55 -0.66 -14.89
N PHE A 15 -23.33 0.66 -14.92
CA PHE A 15 -22.15 1.24 -15.55
C PHE A 15 -20.86 0.78 -14.86
N VAL A 16 -20.76 0.91 -13.54
CA VAL A 16 -19.59 0.49 -12.74
C VAL A 16 -19.30 -0.99 -12.98
N THR A 17 -20.30 -1.86 -12.96
CA THR A 17 -20.12 -3.30 -13.25
C THR A 17 -19.55 -3.52 -14.66
N LYS A 18 -20.05 -2.80 -15.68
CA LYS A 18 -19.56 -2.93 -17.06
C LYS A 18 -18.11 -2.48 -17.25
N VAL A 19 -17.65 -1.52 -16.45
CA VAL A 19 -16.26 -1.00 -16.53
C VAL A 19 -15.32 -1.63 -15.49
N THR A 20 -15.81 -2.58 -14.69
CA THR A 20 -15.00 -3.34 -13.74
C THR A 20 -14.41 -4.58 -14.41
N SER A 21 -13.14 -4.88 -14.16
CA SER A 21 -12.47 -6.02 -14.79
C SER A 21 -13.11 -7.36 -14.41
N ASN A 22 -13.13 -8.34 -15.33
CA ASN A 22 -13.70 -9.66 -15.05
C ASN A 22 -13.08 -10.34 -13.82
N PRO A 23 -11.74 -10.34 -13.61
CA PRO A 23 -11.13 -10.90 -12.40
C PRO A 23 -11.57 -10.21 -11.09
N SER A 24 -12.12 -8.99 -11.15
CA SER A 24 -12.61 -8.29 -9.95
C SER A 24 -14.05 -8.66 -9.58
N ILE A 25 -14.81 -9.31 -10.45
CA ILE A 25 -16.24 -9.62 -10.24
C ILE A 25 -16.59 -11.10 -10.41
N ASP A 26 -15.73 -11.89 -11.05
CA ASP A 26 -15.90 -13.33 -11.22
C ASP A 26 -14.73 -14.11 -10.60
N LEU A 27 -15.06 -15.09 -9.75
CA LEU A 27 -14.07 -15.86 -9.00
C LEU A 27 -13.23 -16.79 -9.90
N ASN A 28 -13.79 -17.33 -10.98
CA ASN A 28 -13.05 -18.20 -11.88
C ASN A 28 -12.08 -17.38 -12.72
N GLU A 29 -12.50 -16.20 -13.18
CA GLU A 29 -11.62 -15.24 -13.86
C GLU A 29 -10.49 -14.75 -12.94
N LEU A 30 -10.78 -14.54 -11.65
CA LEU A 30 -9.75 -14.23 -10.65
C LEU A 30 -8.73 -15.35 -10.50
N LYS A 31 -9.18 -16.60 -10.35
CA LYS A 31 -8.31 -17.78 -10.26
C LYS A 31 -7.45 -17.94 -11.51
N ASN A 32 -8.06 -17.79 -12.69
CA ASN A 32 -7.33 -17.84 -13.96
C ASN A 32 -6.24 -16.76 -14.02
N SER A 33 -6.53 -15.54 -13.56
CA SER A 33 -5.54 -14.47 -13.47
C SER A 33 -4.35 -14.84 -12.58
N PHE A 34 -4.61 -15.45 -11.41
CA PHE A 34 -3.55 -15.90 -10.50
C PHE A 34 -2.70 -16.98 -11.16
N ASP A 35 -3.34 -18.01 -11.72
CA ASP A 35 -2.67 -19.10 -12.41
C ASP A 35 -1.80 -18.59 -13.56
N GLU A 36 -2.29 -17.64 -14.35
CA GLU A 36 -1.54 -17.08 -15.48
C GLU A 36 -0.34 -16.25 -15.05
N ILE A 37 -0.41 -15.50 -13.94
CA ILE A 37 0.73 -14.75 -13.40
C ILE A 37 1.78 -15.71 -12.87
N GLU A 38 1.39 -16.74 -12.10
CA GLU A 38 2.34 -17.72 -11.54
C GLU A 38 2.97 -18.63 -12.60
N LYS A 39 2.28 -18.89 -13.72
CA LYS A 39 2.88 -19.61 -14.86
C LYS A 39 3.93 -18.79 -15.60
N LYS A 40 3.81 -17.46 -15.60
CA LYS A 40 4.64 -16.53 -16.39
C LYS A 40 5.73 -15.84 -15.59
N SER A 41 5.75 -16.01 -14.27
CA SER A 41 6.69 -15.35 -13.37
C SER A 41 6.91 -16.16 -12.10
N ASP A 42 7.98 -15.84 -11.36
CA ASP A 42 8.26 -16.48 -10.06
C ASP A 42 7.42 -15.89 -8.90
N ILE A 43 6.56 -14.90 -9.19
CA ILE A 43 5.71 -14.24 -8.20
C ILE A 43 4.76 -15.25 -7.57
N LYS A 44 4.67 -15.23 -6.23
CA LYS A 44 3.67 -15.99 -5.47
C LYS A 44 2.47 -15.10 -5.19
N THR A 45 1.43 -15.21 -6.01
CA THR A 45 0.31 -14.28 -6.05
C THR A 45 -0.47 -14.19 -4.73
N PRO A 46 -0.73 -15.29 -3.97
CA PRO A 46 -1.39 -15.17 -2.67
C PRO A 46 -0.54 -14.37 -1.67
N ARG A 47 0.77 -14.58 -1.66
CA ARG A 47 1.68 -13.90 -0.73
C ARG A 47 1.79 -12.42 -1.04
N LEU A 48 1.88 -12.07 -2.33
CA LEU A 48 1.90 -10.68 -2.77
C LEU A 48 0.58 -9.97 -2.44
N LEU A 49 -0.56 -10.65 -2.63
CA LEU A 49 -1.87 -10.11 -2.24
C LEU A 49 -1.97 -9.90 -0.72
N THR A 50 -1.52 -10.86 0.09
CA THR A 50 -1.46 -10.72 1.55
C THR A 50 -0.63 -9.50 1.95
N ALA A 51 0.56 -9.33 1.34
CA ALA A 51 1.41 -8.18 1.61
C ALA A 51 0.73 -6.85 1.25
N ALA A 52 0.14 -6.75 0.06
CA ALA A 52 -0.48 -5.52 -0.42
C ALA A 52 -1.67 -5.10 0.45
N LEU A 53 -2.56 -6.03 0.78
CA LEU A 53 -3.74 -5.75 1.60
C LEU A 53 -3.34 -5.38 3.04
N GLY A 54 -2.38 -6.09 3.61
CA GLY A 54 -1.91 -5.82 4.97
C GLY A 54 -1.20 -4.48 5.11
N LEU A 55 -0.30 -4.14 4.18
CA LEU A 55 0.34 -2.82 4.17
C LEU A 55 -0.68 -1.69 4.20
N GLY A 56 -1.76 -1.81 3.40
CA GLY A 56 -2.84 -0.83 3.39
C GLY A 56 -3.62 -0.79 4.71
N SER A 57 -3.92 -1.94 5.30
CA SER A 57 -4.63 -2.07 6.58
C SER A 57 -3.88 -1.39 7.72
N GLU A 58 -2.64 -1.82 7.99
CA GLU A 58 -1.89 -1.37 9.17
C GLU A 58 -1.41 0.07 9.04
N THR A 59 -1.14 0.54 7.81
CA THR A 59 -0.91 1.97 7.56
C THR A 59 -2.17 2.79 7.88
N GLY A 60 -3.36 2.27 7.57
CA GLY A 60 -4.62 2.90 7.92
C GLY A 60 -4.83 3.00 9.44
N GLU A 61 -4.51 1.94 10.18
CA GLU A 61 -4.57 1.93 11.65
C GLU A 61 -3.60 2.95 12.28
N PHE A 62 -2.35 2.97 11.80
CA PHE A 62 -1.36 3.97 12.22
C PHE A 62 -1.85 5.40 11.95
N VAL A 63 -2.37 5.67 10.74
CA VAL A 63 -2.91 6.97 10.33
C VAL A 63 -4.09 7.38 11.22
N GLU A 64 -4.97 6.45 11.61
CA GLU A 64 -6.10 6.74 12.49
C GLU A 64 -5.65 7.28 13.85
N ILE A 65 -4.57 6.74 14.43
CA ILE A 65 -4.00 7.21 15.70
C ILE A 65 -3.45 8.63 15.53
N VAL A 66 -2.66 8.88 14.48
CA VAL A 66 -2.10 10.21 14.17
C VAL A 66 -3.21 11.23 13.92
N LYS A 67 -4.25 10.87 13.14
CA LYS A 67 -5.43 11.70 12.86
C LYS A 67 -6.15 12.08 14.14
N LYS A 68 -6.39 11.12 15.04
CA LYS A 68 -6.99 11.37 16.37
C LYS A 68 -6.13 12.34 17.19
N MET A 69 -4.81 12.22 17.12
CA MET A 69 -3.93 13.11 17.87
C MET A 69 -3.99 14.55 17.38
N PHE A 70 -3.73 14.76 16.09
CA PHE A 70 -3.55 16.11 15.55
C PHE A 70 -4.85 16.79 15.11
N LEU A 71 -5.83 16.03 14.59
CA LEU A 71 -7.07 16.62 14.05
C LEU A 71 -8.22 16.61 15.06
N GLN A 72 -8.12 15.83 16.14
CA GLN A 72 -9.15 15.77 17.19
C GLN A 72 -8.63 16.25 18.55
N GLY A 73 -7.40 16.79 18.60
CA GLY A 73 -6.83 17.39 19.79
C GLY A 73 -6.52 16.41 20.93
N LYS A 74 -6.31 15.13 20.63
CA LYS A 74 -5.91 14.13 21.64
C LYS A 74 -4.38 14.19 21.82
N PRO A 75 -3.85 14.68 22.96
CA PRO A 75 -2.41 14.71 23.14
C PRO A 75 -1.80 13.30 23.07
N PRO A 76 -0.52 13.18 22.68
CA PRO A 76 0.19 11.91 22.73
C PRO A 76 0.12 11.32 24.15
N SER A 77 -0.14 10.02 24.24
CA SER A 77 -0.09 9.22 25.46
C SER A 77 0.83 8.02 25.26
N GLU A 78 1.29 7.41 26.35
CA GLU A 78 2.08 6.17 26.28
C GLU A 78 1.32 5.07 25.53
N ASP A 79 0.01 4.95 25.76
CA ASP A 79 -0.85 3.99 25.06
C ASP A 79 -0.90 4.25 23.55
N ASN A 80 -1.04 5.51 23.12
CA ASN A 80 -1.07 5.85 21.70
C ASN A 80 0.29 5.58 21.04
N ILE A 81 1.40 5.86 21.73
CA ILE A 81 2.76 5.59 21.24
C ILE A 81 3.00 4.08 21.15
N PHE A 82 2.59 3.33 22.15
CA PHE A 82 2.69 1.87 22.16
C PHE A 82 1.88 1.24 21.03
N HIS A 83 0.67 1.73 20.79
CA HIS A 83 -0.18 1.29 19.69
C HIS A 83 0.47 1.60 18.33
N MET A 84 0.93 2.83 18.10
CA MET A 84 1.65 3.19 16.88
C MET A 84 2.90 2.32 16.66
N LYS A 85 3.63 1.97 17.72
CA LYS A 85 4.79 1.05 17.62
C LYS A 85 4.38 -0.34 17.13
N ARG A 86 3.23 -0.85 17.57
CA ARG A 86 2.73 -2.14 17.10
C ARG A 86 2.39 -2.08 15.61
N GLU A 87 1.66 -1.05 15.20
CA GLU A 87 1.31 -0.86 13.79
C GLU A 87 2.56 -0.74 12.91
N LEU A 88 3.60 -0.06 13.37
CA LEU A 88 4.90 -0.03 12.67
C LEU A 88 5.55 -1.43 12.55
N GLY A 89 5.40 -2.27 13.57
CA GLY A 89 5.85 -3.66 13.54
C GLY A 89 5.07 -4.50 12.52
N ASP A 90 3.76 -4.35 12.48
CA ASP A 90 2.88 -5.08 11.56
C ASP A 90 3.09 -4.60 10.10
N ILE A 91 3.31 -3.29 9.90
CA ILE A 91 3.76 -2.72 8.60
C ILE A 91 5.07 -3.39 8.16
N MET A 92 6.07 -3.49 9.05
CA MET A 92 7.34 -4.16 8.73
C MET A 92 7.13 -5.64 8.38
N TRP A 93 6.21 -6.33 9.06
CA TRP A 93 5.88 -7.72 8.76
C TRP A 93 5.32 -7.89 7.35
N TYR A 94 4.35 -7.06 6.95
CA TYR A 94 3.82 -7.10 5.59
C TYR A 94 4.82 -6.61 4.53
N TRP A 95 5.69 -5.66 4.88
CA TRP A 95 6.76 -5.20 3.98
C TRP A 95 7.78 -6.31 3.70
N VAL A 96 8.22 -7.06 4.72
CA VAL A 96 9.07 -8.26 4.52
C VAL A 96 8.32 -9.33 3.73
N THR A 97 7.01 -9.48 3.96
CA THR A 97 6.17 -10.40 3.17
C THR A 97 6.12 -10.01 1.69
N ALA A 98 6.11 -8.72 1.36
CA ALA A 98 6.21 -8.22 0.00
C ALA A 98 7.57 -8.54 -0.62
N CYS A 99 8.67 -8.25 0.09
CA CYS A 99 10.03 -8.58 -0.36
C CYS A 99 10.14 -10.07 -0.72
N ALA A 100 9.66 -10.93 0.18
CA ALA A 100 9.71 -12.37 -0.03
C ALA A 100 8.72 -12.89 -1.09
N ALA A 101 7.66 -12.15 -1.43
CA ALA A 101 6.80 -12.46 -2.57
C ALA A 101 7.43 -12.09 -3.93
N LEU A 102 8.34 -11.12 -3.91
CA LEU A 102 9.10 -10.63 -5.06
C LEU A 102 10.51 -11.21 -5.15
N ASN A 103 10.88 -12.12 -4.24
CA ASN A 103 12.21 -12.72 -4.12
C ASN A 103 13.34 -11.67 -3.95
N LEU A 104 13.07 -10.63 -3.17
CA LEU A 104 14.02 -9.58 -2.81
C LEU A 104 14.58 -9.83 -1.41
N ASP A 105 15.87 -9.50 -1.21
CA ASP A 105 16.45 -9.40 0.13
C ASP A 105 16.02 -8.07 0.77
N PRO A 106 15.30 -8.10 1.91
CA PRO A 106 14.97 -6.89 2.65
C PRO A 106 16.17 -5.96 2.92
N TYR A 107 17.36 -6.52 3.17
CA TYR A 107 18.57 -5.75 3.40
C TYR A 107 19.01 -4.97 2.15
N GLU A 108 18.95 -5.58 0.97
CA GLU A 108 19.28 -4.91 -0.28
C GLU A 108 18.28 -3.79 -0.57
N VAL A 109 16.97 -4.03 -0.39
CA VAL A 109 15.93 -3.02 -0.62
C VAL A 109 16.14 -1.78 0.26
N ILE A 110 16.47 -1.94 1.54
CA ILE A 110 16.71 -0.79 2.43
C ILE A 110 18.06 -0.12 2.17
N SER A 111 19.09 -0.89 1.80
CA SER A 111 20.43 -0.37 1.51
C SER A 111 20.41 0.48 0.23
N GLU A 112 19.77 0.00 -0.84
CA GLU A 112 19.58 0.78 -2.07
C GLU A 112 18.79 2.07 -1.80
N ASN A 113 17.78 2.02 -0.93
CA ASN A 113 17.05 3.21 -0.51
C ASN A 113 17.95 4.20 0.23
N GLN A 114 18.76 3.72 1.18
CA GLN A 114 19.70 4.53 1.93
C GLN A 114 20.74 5.19 1.02
N GLU A 115 21.36 4.44 0.10
CA GLU A 115 22.35 4.95 -0.85
C GLU A 115 21.74 6.02 -1.76
N LYS A 116 20.53 5.78 -2.28
CA LYS A 116 19.79 6.78 -3.06
C LYS A 116 19.51 8.05 -2.27
N LEU A 117 19.06 7.95 -1.02
CA LEU A 117 18.80 9.10 -0.16
C LEU A 117 20.09 9.85 0.20
N ALA A 118 21.18 9.12 0.49
CA ALA A 118 22.49 9.70 0.75
C ALA A 118 23.05 10.43 -0.49
N ALA A 119 22.87 9.88 -1.70
CA ALA A 119 23.25 10.54 -2.94
C ALA A 119 22.41 11.81 -3.22
N ARG A 120 21.17 11.85 -2.74
CA ARG A 120 20.26 13.01 -2.90
C ARG A 120 20.55 14.11 -1.89
N TYR A 121 20.70 13.76 -0.62
CA TYR A 121 20.75 14.71 0.48
C TYR A 121 22.16 14.89 1.08
N GLY A 122 23.10 13.99 0.82
CA GLY A 122 24.38 13.97 1.53
C GLY A 122 24.16 13.62 3.00
N GLU A 123 24.69 14.43 3.92
CA GLU A 123 24.53 14.22 5.38
C GLU A 123 23.25 14.86 5.95
N GLN A 124 22.58 15.78 5.25
CA GLN A 124 21.46 16.57 5.79
C GLN A 124 20.36 16.86 4.76
N PHE A 125 19.14 17.04 5.25
CA PHE A 125 18.01 17.43 4.41
C PHE A 125 18.15 18.87 3.88
N GLU A 126 18.06 19.05 2.56
CA GLU A 126 17.94 20.35 1.89
C GLU A 126 16.71 20.34 0.98
N ILE A 127 15.83 21.34 1.12
CA ILE A 127 14.55 21.43 0.36
C ILE A 127 14.81 21.39 -1.15
N GLU A 128 15.80 22.14 -1.64
CA GLU A 128 16.14 22.21 -3.07
C GLU A 128 16.55 20.85 -3.65
N ARG A 129 17.22 20.00 -2.86
CA ARG A 129 17.63 18.65 -3.28
C ARG A 129 16.50 17.63 -3.18
N SER A 130 15.40 17.95 -2.47
CA SER A 130 14.23 17.08 -2.39
C SER A 130 13.36 17.12 -3.66
N GLU A 131 13.39 18.24 -4.38
CA GLU A 131 12.56 18.48 -5.57
C GLU A 131 13.29 18.15 -6.90
N VAL A 132 14.63 18.12 -6.90
CA VAL A 132 15.44 17.83 -8.09
C VAL A 132 15.81 16.33 -8.16
N ARG A 133 15.27 15.61 -9.16
CA ARG A 133 15.66 14.23 -9.46
C ARG A 133 16.72 14.19 -10.56
N LYS A 134 17.71 13.29 -10.43
CA LYS A 134 18.63 13.00 -11.54
C LYS A 134 17.91 12.17 -12.61
N GLU A 135 18.29 12.37 -13.87
CA GLU A 135 17.76 11.58 -14.98
C GLU A 135 18.11 10.10 -14.78
N GLY A 136 17.10 9.22 -14.77
CA GLY A 136 17.26 7.78 -14.51
C GLY A 136 17.00 7.31 -13.07
N ASP A 137 16.57 8.19 -12.16
CA ASP A 137 16.21 7.85 -10.76
C ASP A 137 14.74 7.36 -10.68
N LEU A 138 14.45 6.21 -11.32
CA LEU A 138 13.16 5.48 -11.29
C LEU A 138 13.37 3.97 -11.21
#